data_AF-A0A1C0ACG1-F1
#
_entry.id   AF-A0A1C0ACG1-F1
#
_cell.length_a   1.000
_cell.length_b   1.000
_cell.length_c   1.000
_cell.angle_alpha   90.00
_cell.angle_beta   90.00
_cell.angle_gamma   90.00
#
_symmetry.space_group_name_H-M   'P 1'
#
loop_
_entity.id
_entity.type
_entity.pdbx_description
1 polymer ?
#
loop_
_entity_poly.entity_id
_entity_poly.type
_entity_poly.pdbx_seq_one_letter_code
_entity_poly.pdbx_strand_id
1 'polypeptide(L)'
;MLKKLISYILLILIFNIILASSIGAAEEAESDWWFPYIGRFNGQWDLSVGAHFWNDHFKLRNLQLKSNIDLAPGIRVNSILRSNKELDTIEGFDPNFDELYIEGYGYHYGELGTLSGSLKVGNIRYLRFPNPDLISTFDQVPGTEDLRYKDVETGYNGQMLTLDYSSKYGLGYHVTGINWGFGERNGSNLIENYLFYRDRFGMVDFEARAGDLPLRHPGGPVKREGRPYQLGRSGSGYSVYLGLDWKGYKVGALYENLLDEKFDERDIRTGVMVTFNFSKVTEFLGRVRFDYTRSPEGFVNHLPLLEGRIGSIKEKAPDGAVLVGEIEAKRIITYWQNGQGRNFYEHRLSHWGNTDGDNTIVVIEEDPWYLRLESLVSPHTSFESWEDIKEWEKDRQGPAQLEQLVTYKFYKVE
;
A
#
# COMPACT_ATOMS: atom_id res chain seq x y z
N MET A 1 10.18 -8.46 40.01
CA MET A 1 11.46 -7.76 39.81
C MET A 1 11.92 -7.75 38.35
N LEU A 2 11.85 -8.89 37.64
CA LEU A 2 12.29 -9.01 36.24
C LEU A 2 11.58 -8.03 35.25
N LYS A 3 10.27 -7.80 35.40
CA LYS A 3 9.53 -6.83 34.56
C LYS A 3 10.03 -5.38 34.69
N LYS A 4 10.40 -4.94 35.90
CA LYS A 4 10.94 -3.59 36.12
C LYS A 4 12.37 -3.46 35.56
N LEU A 5 13.17 -4.52 35.66
CA LEU A 5 14.54 -4.57 35.13
C LEU A 5 14.54 -4.44 33.60
N ILE A 6 13.62 -5.12 32.90
CA ILE A 6 13.46 -5.02 31.45
C ILE A 6 13.05 -3.61 31.02
N SER A 7 12.10 -2.98 31.73
CA SER A 7 11.70 -1.60 31.44
C SER A 7 12.84 -0.60 31.61
N TYR A 8 13.70 -0.75 32.63
CA TYR A 8 14.87 0.11 32.81
C TYR A 8 15.94 -0.11 31.75
N ILE A 9 16.18 -1.35 31.33
CA ILE A 9 17.11 -1.66 30.24
C ILE A 9 16.61 -1.06 28.92
N LEU A 10 15.30 -1.16 28.62
CA LEU A 10 14.71 -0.53 27.44
C LEU A 10 14.84 0.99 27.45
N LEU A 11 14.58 1.63 28.60
CA LEU A 11 14.70 3.07 28.77
C LEU A 11 16.15 3.55 28.59
N ILE A 12 17.12 2.80 29.12
CA ILE A 12 18.54 3.09 28.95
C ILE A 12 18.97 2.89 27.48
N LEU A 13 18.45 1.86 26.80
CA LEU A 13 18.74 1.65 25.37
C LEU A 13 18.19 2.79 24.51
N ILE A 14 16.93 3.18 24.73
CA ILE A 14 16.28 4.30 24.04
C ILE A 14 17.05 5.60 24.32
N PHE A 15 17.46 5.85 25.56
CA PHE A 15 18.21 7.04 25.93
C PHE A 15 19.61 7.08 25.30
N ASN A 16 20.29 5.94 25.17
CA ASN A 16 21.59 5.85 24.49
C ASN A 16 21.46 5.98 22.96
N ILE A 17 20.38 5.48 22.35
CA ILE A 17 20.11 5.66 20.91
C ILE A 17 19.85 7.14 20.60
N ILE A 18 19.08 7.83 21.44
CA ILE A 18 18.83 9.28 21.34
C ILE A 18 20.14 10.10 21.46
N LEU A 19 21.08 9.66 22.31
CA LEU A 19 22.37 10.34 22.50
C LEU A 19 23.40 10.01 21.41
N ALA A 20 23.29 8.86 20.73
CA ALA A 20 24.22 8.43 19.69
C ALA A 20 23.87 8.98 18.29
N SER A 21 22.64 9.43 18.06
CA SER A 21 22.21 10.02 16.79
C SER A 21 22.51 11.52 16.72
N SER A 22 23.79 11.87 16.68
CA SER A 22 24.23 13.18 16.20
C SER A 22 25.32 13.00 15.15
N ILE A 23 25.21 13.79 14.08
CA ILE A 23 26.09 13.89 12.91
C ILE A 23 25.55 13.15 11.68
N GLY A 24 24.91 13.95 10.82
CA GLY A 24 24.54 13.64 9.44
C GLY A 24 23.80 14.83 8.87
N ALA A 25 24.54 15.76 8.25
CA ALA A 25 23.98 16.95 7.62
C ALA A 25 23.16 16.55 6.38
N ALA A 26 21.85 16.76 6.44
CA ALA A 26 20.99 16.84 5.27
C ALA A 26 20.77 18.32 4.97
N GLU A 27 20.88 18.71 3.70
CA GLU A 27 20.55 20.05 3.21
C GLU A 27 19.19 20.50 3.77
N GLU A 28 19.15 21.73 4.29
CA GLU A 28 17.95 22.37 4.84
C GLU A 28 16.90 22.48 3.72
N ALA A 29 15.99 21.52 3.66
CA ALA A 29 14.69 21.77 3.06
C ALA A 29 14.03 22.88 3.88
N GLU A 30 13.72 24.02 3.26
CA GLU A 30 12.93 25.06 3.90
C GLU A 30 11.67 24.42 4.49
N SER A 31 11.40 24.71 5.77
CA SER A 31 10.28 24.12 6.51
C SER A 31 8.95 24.61 5.93
N ASP A 32 8.39 23.89 4.96
CA ASP A 32 7.15 24.28 4.31
C ASP A 32 6.23 23.08 3.99
N TRP A 33 4.96 23.39 3.73
CA TRP A 33 3.97 22.46 3.23
C TRP A 33 4.13 22.23 1.73
N TRP A 34 4.15 20.97 1.35
CA TRP A 34 4.04 20.53 -0.03
C TRP A 34 2.71 19.83 -0.28
N PHE A 35 2.00 20.33 -1.29
CA PHE A 35 0.76 19.75 -1.80
C PHE A 35 1.02 19.26 -3.23
N PRO A 36 1.25 17.95 -3.43
CA PRO A 36 1.67 17.44 -4.73
C PRO A 36 0.65 17.75 -5.83
N TYR A 37 1.13 18.15 -7.00
CA TYR A 37 0.27 18.59 -8.10
C TYR A 37 0.98 18.45 -9.45
N ILE A 38 0.28 17.91 -10.45
CA ILE A 38 0.79 17.82 -11.83
C ILE A 38 0.00 18.68 -12.82
N GLY A 39 -0.87 19.57 -12.33
CA GLY A 39 -1.70 20.46 -13.15
C GLY A 39 -3.17 20.04 -13.19
N ARG A 40 -4.05 21.00 -13.48
CA ARG A 40 -5.50 20.79 -13.35
C ARG A 40 -6.02 19.81 -14.40
N PHE A 41 -6.74 18.79 -13.93
CA PHE A 41 -7.26 17.69 -14.76
C PHE A 41 -6.17 16.89 -15.48
N ASN A 42 -4.91 17.00 -15.05
CA ASN A 42 -3.84 16.16 -15.54
C ASN A 42 -3.88 14.81 -14.82
N GLY A 43 -3.62 13.75 -15.58
CA GLY A 43 -3.70 12.42 -15.03
C GLY A 43 -3.49 11.34 -16.08
N GLN A 44 -3.98 10.16 -15.76
CA GLN A 44 -3.83 8.97 -16.60
C GLN A 44 -4.99 8.01 -16.44
N TRP A 45 -5.11 7.10 -17.40
CA TRP A 45 -6.01 5.98 -17.34
C TRP A 45 -5.40 4.71 -17.94
N ASP A 46 -5.85 3.55 -17.47
CA ASP A 46 -5.44 2.22 -17.93
C ASP A 46 -6.66 1.31 -18.01
N LEU A 47 -6.89 0.71 -19.17
CA LEU A 47 -7.86 -0.37 -19.38
C LEU A 47 -7.10 -1.70 -19.38
N SER A 48 -7.51 -2.63 -18.52
CA SER A 48 -6.85 -3.92 -18.42
C SER A 48 -7.81 -5.05 -18.05
N VAL A 49 -7.42 -6.30 -18.34
CA VAL A 49 -8.22 -7.50 -18.08
C VAL A 49 -7.39 -8.58 -17.39
N GLY A 50 -7.98 -9.31 -16.44
CA GLY A 50 -7.35 -10.46 -15.80
C GLY A 50 -7.51 -11.73 -16.62
N ALA A 51 -6.39 -12.32 -17.03
CA ALA A 51 -6.31 -13.65 -17.63
C ALA A 51 -5.84 -14.65 -16.57
N HIS A 52 -6.73 -15.56 -16.17
CA HIS A 52 -6.49 -16.51 -15.09
C HIS A 52 -6.39 -17.94 -15.64
N PHE A 53 -5.35 -18.65 -15.24
CA PHE A 53 -4.99 -19.98 -15.69
C PHE A 53 -4.92 -20.93 -14.50
N TRP A 54 -5.66 -22.03 -14.58
CA TRP A 54 -5.57 -23.16 -13.67
C TRP A 54 -5.19 -24.42 -14.45
N ASN A 55 -4.90 -25.50 -13.76
CA ASN A 55 -4.51 -26.76 -14.40
C ASN A 55 -5.61 -27.38 -15.28
N ASP A 56 -6.87 -27.01 -15.05
CA ASP A 56 -8.06 -27.58 -15.68
C ASP A 56 -8.89 -26.59 -16.49
N HIS A 57 -8.74 -25.28 -16.28
CA HIS A 57 -9.53 -24.28 -16.99
C HIS A 57 -8.85 -22.91 -17.10
N PHE A 58 -9.45 -22.04 -17.92
CA PHE A 58 -9.02 -20.67 -18.17
C PHE A 58 -10.21 -19.72 -18.06
N LYS A 59 -10.01 -18.53 -17.48
CA LYS A 59 -11.02 -17.46 -17.43
C LYS A 59 -10.42 -16.10 -17.76
N LEU A 60 -11.19 -15.31 -18.51
CA LEU A 60 -11.03 -13.85 -18.55
C LEU A 60 -12.03 -13.24 -17.56
N ARG A 61 -11.55 -12.37 -16.69
CA ARG A 61 -12.36 -11.65 -15.69
C ARG A 61 -11.73 -10.30 -15.37
N ASN A 62 -12.41 -9.50 -14.56
CA ASN A 62 -11.87 -8.23 -14.04
C ASN A 62 -11.45 -7.23 -15.13
N LEU A 63 -12.25 -7.08 -16.19
CA LEU A 63 -12.07 -5.97 -17.12
C LEU A 63 -12.29 -4.66 -16.36
N GLN A 64 -11.23 -3.88 -16.19
CA GLN A 64 -11.23 -2.67 -15.37
C GLN A 64 -10.61 -1.48 -16.09
N LEU A 65 -11.26 -0.33 -15.95
CA LEU A 65 -10.75 0.98 -16.32
C LEU A 65 -10.32 1.70 -15.03
N LYS A 66 -9.04 2.02 -14.95
CA LYS A 66 -8.43 2.76 -13.84
C LYS A 66 -8.20 4.19 -14.27
N SER A 67 -8.31 5.14 -13.35
CA SER A 67 -7.92 6.52 -13.60
C SER A 67 -7.40 7.21 -12.35
N ASN A 68 -6.41 8.08 -12.51
CA ASN A 68 -5.94 8.99 -11.45
C ASN A 68 -5.79 10.39 -12.05
N ILE A 69 -6.45 11.39 -11.45
CA ILE A 69 -6.57 12.74 -12.01
C ILE A 69 -6.41 13.78 -10.91
N ASP A 70 -5.51 14.75 -11.11
CA ASP A 70 -5.37 15.89 -10.22
C ASP A 70 -6.46 16.94 -10.48
N LEU A 71 -7.04 17.48 -9.40
CA LEU A 71 -8.06 18.52 -9.47
C LEU A 71 -7.55 19.88 -9.02
N ALA A 72 -6.63 19.89 -8.05
CA ALA A 72 -6.00 21.06 -7.46
C ALA A 72 -4.74 20.60 -6.68
N PRO A 73 -3.89 21.52 -6.17
CA PRO A 73 -2.77 21.13 -5.34
C PRO A 73 -3.16 20.26 -4.15
N GLY A 74 -2.58 19.06 -4.07
CA GLY A 74 -2.88 18.08 -3.04
C GLY A 74 -4.28 17.46 -3.15
N ILE A 75 -5.05 17.71 -4.21
CA ILE A 75 -6.39 17.15 -4.40
C ILE A 75 -6.45 16.34 -5.69
N ARG A 76 -6.84 15.07 -5.58
CA ARG A 76 -6.98 14.16 -6.73
C ARG A 76 -8.21 13.28 -6.64
N VAL A 77 -8.60 12.71 -7.77
CA VAL A 77 -9.62 11.65 -7.88
C VAL A 77 -8.94 10.37 -8.30
N ASN A 78 -9.27 9.29 -7.61
CA ASN A 78 -8.88 7.93 -7.99
C ASN A 78 -10.14 7.12 -8.34
N SER A 79 -10.09 6.35 -9.42
CA SER A 79 -11.18 5.45 -9.77
C SER A 79 -10.68 4.12 -10.34
N ILE A 80 -11.42 3.06 -10.03
CA ILE A 80 -11.34 1.75 -10.67
C ILE A 80 -12.76 1.30 -10.98
N LEU A 81 -13.13 1.39 -12.25
CA LEU A 81 -14.41 0.95 -12.78
C LEU A 81 -14.28 -0.44 -13.38
N ARG A 82 -15.02 -1.41 -12.88
CA ARG A 82 -15.06 -2.77 -13.41
C ARG A 82 -16.30 -2.97 -14.27
N SER A 83 -16.21 -3.79 -15.32
CA SER A 83 -17.31 -3.98 -16.28
C SER A 83 -18.54 -4.72 -15.74
N ASN A 84 -18.36 -5.51 -14.67
CA ASN A 84 -19.41 -6.33 -14.07
C ASN A 84 -19.23 -6.41 -12.55
N LYS A 85 -20.26 -6.89 -11.84
CA LYS A 85 -20.24 -7.10 -10.38
C LYS A 85 -19.80 -8.49 -9.95
N GLU A 86 -19.75 -9.46 -10.86
CA GLU A 86 -19.52 -10.87 -10.52
C GLU A 86 -18.04 -11.25 -10.51
N LEU A 87 -17.68 -12.33 -9.83
CA LEU A 87 -16.28 -12.76 -9.72
C LEU A 87 -15.68 -13.23 -11.05
N ASP A 88 -16.40 -14.06 -11.80
CA ASP A 88 -15.83 -14.97 -12.80
C ASP A 88 -16.36 -14.73 -14.22
N THR A 89 -16.52 -13.47 -14.62
CA THR A 89 -17.02 -13.16 -15.95
C THR A 89 -16.47 -11.84 -16.50
N ILE A 90 -16.49 -11.73 -17.83
CA ILE A 90 -16.46 -10.46 -18.57
C ILE A 90 -17.74 -10.25 -19.38
N GLU A 91 -18.65 -11.22 -19.34
CA GLU A 91 -19.95 -11.17 -20.02
C GLU A 91 -20.93 -10.32 -19.21
N GLY A 92 -21.79 -9.59 -19.93
CA GLY A 92 -22.66 -8.60 -19.32
C GLY A 92 -21.96 -7.26 -19.06
N PHE A 93 -22.77 -6.20 -19.01
CA PHE A 93 -22.31 -4.84 -18.74
C PHE A 93 -23.14 -4.26 -17.59
N ASP A 94 -22.63 -4.40 -16.38
CA ASP A 94 -23.18 -3.82 -15.15
C ASP A 94 -22.02 -3.18 -14.37
N PRO A 95 -21.54 -2.02 -14.86
CA PRO A 95 -20.29 -1.46 -14.39
C PRO A 95 -20.40 -1.00 -12.94
N ASN A 96 -19.35 -1.24 -12.16
CA ASN A 96 -19.29 -0.91 -10.74
C ASN A 96 -17.93 -0.34 -10.35
N PHE A 97 -17.92 0.66 -9.48
CA PHE A 97 -16.68 1.21 -8.93
C PHE A 97 -16.17 0.34 -7.79
N ASP A 98 -15.06 -0.35 -8.05
CA ASP A 98 -14.30 -1.03 -7.00
C ASP A 98 -13.57 -0.02 -6.12
N GLU A 99 -13.07 1.08 -6.71
CA GLU A 99 -12.63 2.29 -6.01
C GLU A 99 -13.21 3.52 -6.70
N LEU A 100 -13.66 4.49 -5.92
CA LEU A 100 -13.98 5.84 -6.37
C LEU A 100 -13.90 6.77 -5.17
N TYR A 101 -12.87 7.60 -5.11
CA TYR A 101 -12.70 8.54 -4.02
C TYR A 101 -11.99 9.81 -4.45
N ILE A 102 -12.28 10.89 -3.72
CA ILE A 102 -11.50 12.14 -3.75
C ILE A 102 -10.51 12.07 -2.59
N GLU A 103 -9.25 12.40 -2.83
CA GLU A 103 -8.20 12.46 -1.83
C GLU A 103 -7.64 13.88 -1.74
N GLY A 104 -7.66 14.46 -0.54
CA GLY A 104 -6.88 15.63 -0.17
C GLY A 104 -5.66 15.19 0.64
N TYR A 105 -4.44 15.54 0.24
CA TYR A 105 -3.22 15.10 0.90
C TYR A 105 -2.07 16.10 0.78
N GLY A 106 -1.15 16.06 1.75
CA GLY A 106 0.02 16.92 1.77
C GLY A 106 1.07 16.47 2.80
N TYR A 107 2.23 17.10 2.71
CA TYR A 107 3.40 16.83 3.54
C TYR A 107 3.93 18.14 4.10
N HIS A 108 4.38 18.12 5.35
CA HIS A 108 5.10 19.21 5.97
C HIS A 108 6.49 18.71 6.36
N TYR A 109 7.51 19.28 5.74
CA TYR A 109 8.90 18.96 6.02
C TYR A 109 9.42 19.87 7.12
N GLY A 110 9.89 19.31 8.23
CA GLY A 110 10.48 20.08 9.32
C GLY A 110 11.83 19.51 9.76
N GLU A 111 12.58 20.26 10.55
CA GLU A 111 13.93 19.90 11.00
C GLU A 111 14.02 18.58 11.80
N LEU A 112 12.91 18.20 12.45
CA LEU A 112 12.83 17.03 13.32
C LEU A 112 12.16 15.82 12.65
N GLY A 113 11.47 16.03 11.52
CA GLY A 113 10.69 14.99 10.87
C GLY A 113 9.72 15.51 9.84
N THR A 114 9.00 14.58 9.22
CA THR A 114 7.96 14.85 8.24
C THR A 114 6.60 14.52 8.85
N LEU A 115 5.69 15.49 8.80
CA LEU A 115 4.27 15.25 9.05
C LEU A 115 3.56 15.08 7.71
N SER A 116 2.67 14.12 7.61
CA SER A 116 1.91 13.87 6.39
C SER A 116 0.46 13.54 6.73
N GLY A 117 -0.46 13.93 5.86
CA GLY A 117 -1.90 13.76 6.11
C GLY A 117 -2.70 13.50 4.84
N SER A 118 -3.74 12.68 4.97
CA SER A 118 -4.72 12.32 3.94
C SER A 118 -6.13 12.45 4.45
N LEU A 119 -7.02 12.96 3.62
CA LEU A 119 -8.45 12.74 3.74
C LEU A 119 -8.97 12.14 2.44
N LYS A 120 -9.41 10.88 2.48
CA LYS A 120 -10.06 10.20 1.36
C LYS A 120 -11.56 10.12 1.61
N VAL A 121 -12.36 10.46 0.60
CA VAL A 121 -13.83 10.47 0.69
C VAL A 121 -14.39 9.68 -0.49
N GLY A 122 -15.02 8.53 -0.20
CA GLY A 122 -15.62 7.64 -1.21
C GLY A 122 -15.47 6.15 -0.87
N ASN A 123 -15.37 5.31 -1.90
CA ASN A 123 -15.08 3.88 -1.79
C ASN A 123 -13.58 3.63 -1.95
N ILE A 124 -12.93 3.15 -0.89
CA ILE A 124 -11.46 3.04 -0.79
C ILE A 124 -11.09 1.58 -0.55
N ARG A 125 -10.05 1.08 -1.22
CA ARG A 125 -9.50 -0.27 -0.97
C ARG A 125 -8.07 -0.28 -0.41
N TYR A 126 -7.45 0.89 -0.21
CA TYR A 126 -6.22 0.97 0.57
C TYR A 126 -6.51 1.59 1.89
N LEU A 127 -6.13 0.88 2.94
CA LEU A 127 -6.00 1.51 4.24
C LEU A 127 -4.82 2.50 4.28
N ARG A 128 -3.78 2.27 3.46
CA ARG A 128 -2.47 2.91 3.68
C ARG A 128 -2.27 4.23 2.94
N PHE A 129 -1.38 5.03 3.53
CA PHE A 129 -0.95 6.36 3.10
C PHE A 129 0.48 6.26 2.51
N PRO A 130 0.97 7.22 1.68
CA PRO A 130 1.65 6.89 0.45
C PRO A 130 3.07 6.37 0.56
N ASN A 131 3.68 6.32 1.75
CA ASN A 131 4.92 5.59 1.89
C ASN A 131 4.64 4.29 2.65
N PRO A 132 4.34 3.17 1.95
CA PRO A 132 4.18 1.90 2.62
C PRO A 132 5.50 1.54 3.30
N ASP A 133 5.41 1.41 4.59
CA ASP A 133 6.47 0.92 5.44
C ASP A 133 6.56 -0.61 5.45
N LEU A 134 7.61 -1.15 6.07
CA LEU A 134 7.98 -2.56 5.91
C LEU A 134 6.86 -3.48 6.39
N ILE A 135 6.25 -3.18 7.55
CA ILE A 135 5.16 -4.00 8.10
C ILE A 135 3.84 -3.79 7.34
N SER A 136 3.55 -2.62 6.76
CA SER A 136 2.29 -2.44 6.03
C SER A 136 2.24 -3.19 4.71
N THR A 137 3.39 -3.59 4.15
CA THR A 137 3.41 -4.47 2.98
C THR A 137 2.67 -5.79 3.23
N PHE A 138 2.61 -6.28 4.47
CA PHE A 138 1.87 -7.50 4.83
C PHE A 138 0.36 -7.28 4.91
N ASP A 139 -0.08 -6.03 4.94
CA ASP A 139 -1.49 -5.70 5.09
C ASP A 139 -2.29 -6.11 3.87
N GLN A 140 -3.48 -6.57 4.19
CA GLN A 140 -4.38 -7.12 3.23
C GLN A 140 -5.23 -6.01 2.67
N VAL A 141 -5.21 -5.87 1.34
CA VAL A 141 -6.27 -5.15 0.67
C VAL A 141 -7.61 -5.83 0.93
N PRO A 142 -8.72 -5.09 0.92
CA PRO A 142 -10.04 -5.65 0.85
C PRO A 142 -10.19 -6.86 -0.04
N GLY A 143 -10.85 -7.88 0.51
CA GLY A 143 -11.08 -9.13 -0.18
C GLY A 143 -12.08 -9.03 -1.33
N THR A 144 -12.55 -10.20 -1.76
CA THR A 144 -13.42 -10.36 -2.94
C THR A 144 -14.76 -10.99 -2.58
N GLU A 145 -15.13 -10.93 -1.30
CA GLU A 145 -16.36 -11.50 -0.76
C GLU A 145 -17.60 -10.78 -1.33
N ASP A 146 -17.51 -9.47 -1.56
CA ASP A 146 -18.53 -8.65 -2.23
C ASP A 146 -18.86 -9.12 -3.66
N LEU A 147 -17.94 -9.85 -4.30
CA LEU A 147 -18.15 -10.41 -5.64
C LEU A 147 -18.89 -11.76 -5.63
N ARG A 148 -19.00 -12.37 -4.44
CA ARG A 148 -19.56 -13.71 -4.23
C ARG A 148 -20.86 -13.67 -3.44
N TYR A 149 -21.03 -12.66 -2.59
CA TYR A 149 -22.14 -12.56 -1.64
C TYR A 149 -22.77 -11.17 -1.74
N LYS A 150 -24.11 -11.13 -1.85
CA LYS A 150 -24.88 -9.89 -2.10
C LYS A 150 -24.84 -8.88 -0.94
N ASP A 151 -24.64 -9.35 0.28
CA ASP A 151 -24.68 -8.53 1.49
C ASP A 151 -23.28 -8.44 2.13
N VAL A 152 -22.23 -8.27 1.34
CA VAL A 152 -20.87 -8.12 1.86
C VAL A 152 -20.21 -6.89 1.26
N GLU A 153 -19.72 -6.03 2.14
CA GLU A 153 -18.96 -4.84 1.80
C GLU A 153 -17.47 -5.12 2.04
N THR A 154 -16.65 -5.05 0.98
CA THR A 154 -15.20 -5.21 1.11
C THR A 154 -14.43 -3.89 1.14
N GLY A 155 -14.96 -2.79 0.58
CA GLY A 155 -14.31 -1.47 0.60
C GLY A 155 -14.56 -0.66 1.88
N TYR A 156 -13.65 0.28 2.18
CA TYR A 156 -13.84 1.32 3.18
C TYR A 156 -14.72 2.44 2.58
N ASN A 157 -16.04 2.36 2.75
CA ASN A 157 -16.99 3.33 2.17
C ASN A 157 -17.32 4.47 3.17
N GLY A 158 -16.63 5.60 3.03
CA GLY A 158 -16.82 6.72 3.93
C GLY A 158 -15.77 7.82 3.77
N GLN A 159 -15.46 8.48 4.89
CA GLN A 159 -14.42 9.48 5.02
C GLN A 159 -13.29 8.90 5.86
N MET A 160 -12.11 8.71 5.28
CA MET A 160 -10.94 8.15 5.93
C MET A 160 -9.89 9.24 6.11
N LEU A 161 -9.53 9.52 7.36
CA LEU A 161 -8.45 10.44 7.73
C LEU A 161 -7.25 9.61 8.17
N THR A 162 -6.11 9.84 7.53
CA THR A 162 -4.83 9.27 7.95
C THR A 162 -3.85 10.40 8.26
N LEU A 163 -3.15 10.29 9.38
CA LEU A 163 -2.05 11.17 9.76
C LEU A 163 -0.85 10.32 10.13
N ASP A 164 0.32 10.73 9.67
CA ASP A 164 1.59 10.05 9.92
C ASP A 164 2.68 11.09 10.21
N TYR A 165 3.38 10.90 11.33
CA TYR A 165 4.56 11.67 11.68
C TYR A 165 5.76 10.74 11.77
N SER A 166 6.79 11.02 11.00
CA SER A 166 8.05 10.27 11.00
C SER A 166 9.21 11.20 11.36
N SER A 167 9.89 10.93 12.48
CA SER A 167 11.07 11.70 12.88
C SER A 167 12.33 11.22 12.17
N LYS A 168 13.33 12.09 12.08
CA LYS A 168 14.67 11.73 11.57
C LYS A 168 15.41 10.69 12.43
N TYR A 169 14.91 10.40 13.63
CA TYR A 169 15.45 9.41 14.55
C TYR A 169 14.76 8.05 14.45
N GLY A 170 13.89 7.85 13.44
CA GLY A 170 13.18 6.59 13.20
C GLY A 170 11.94 6.38 14.06
N LEU A 171 11.72 7.20 15.10
CA LEU A 171 10.49 7.19 15.88
C LEU A 171 9.36 7.91 15.13
N GLY A 172 8.14 7.39 15.21
CA GLY A 172 6.99 8.02 14.60
C GLY A 172 5.66 7.61 15.21
N TYR A 173 4.60 8.26 14.73
CA TYR A 173 3.23 8.08 15.16
C TYR A 173 2.31 8.00 13.95
N HIS A 174 1.40 7.04 13.96
CA HIS A 174 0.44 6.82 12.90
C HIS A 174 -0.97 6.71 13.47
N VAL A 175 -1.92 7.37 12.82
CA VAL A 175 -3.35 7.23 13.12
C VAL A 175 -4.16 7.19 11.84
N THR A 176 -5.07 6.23 11.75
CA THR A 176 -6.08 6.16 10.69
C THR A 176 -7.45 5.98 11.32
N GLY A 177 -8.35 6.91 11.03
CA GLY A 177 -9.75 6.89 11.43
C GLY A 177 -10.68 6.90 10.24
N ILE A 178 -11.86 6.28 10.39
CA ILE A 178 -12.89 6.27 9.36
C ILE A 178 -14.24 6.70 9.96
N ASN A 179 -14.97 7.50 9.19
CA ASN A 179 -16.39 7.77 9.37
C ASN A 179 -17.15 7.09 8.23
N TRP A 180 -17.87 6.02 8.53
CA TRP A 180 -18.68 5.26 7.60
C TRP A 180 -19.99 5.98 7.28
N GLY A 181 -20.49 5.82 6.07
CA GLY A 181 -21.79 6.38 5.69
C GLY A 181 -22.12 6.34 4.20
N PHE A 182 -21.27 5.73 3.37
CA PHE A 182 -21.53 5.55 1.93
C PHE A 182 -21.82 4.08 1.56
N GLY A 183 -21.98 3.20 2.55
CA GLY A 183 -22.20 1.75 2.38
C GLY A 183 -23.23 1.19 3.36
N GLU A 184 -23.11 -0.10 3.70
CA GLU A 184 -24.00 -0.74 4.70
C GLU A 184 -23.63 -0.34 6.13
N ARG A 185 -22.37 0.06 6.33
CA ARG A 185 -21.81 0.45 7.63
C ARG A 185 -22.08 1.93 7.94
N ASN A 186 -22.25 2.23 9.22
CA ASN A 186 -22.49 3.56 9.75
C ASN A 186 -21.67 3.83 11.02
N GLY A 187 -21.45 5.10 11.33
CA GLY A 187 -20.70 5.54 12.52
C GLY A 187 -19.22 5.73 12.25
N SER A 188 -18.43 5.97 13.28
CA SER A 188 -16.99 6.22 13.16
C SER A 188 -16.17 5.32 14.08
N ASN A 189 -14.96 4.99 13.66
CA ASN A 189 -14.00 4.28 14.49
C ASN A 189 -12.56 4.58 14.08
N LEU A 190 -11.64 4.35 15.01
CA LEU A 190 -10.21 4.28 14.72
C LEU A 190 -9.87 2.89 14.20
N ILE A 191 -9.17 2.83 13.07
CA ILE A 191 -8.64 1.59 12.49
C ILE A 191 -7.22 1.36 13.00
N GLU A 192 -6.46 2.43 13.15
CA GLU A 192 -5.05 2.37 13.53
C GLU A 192 -4.69 3.54 14.43
N ASN A 193 -3.89 3.26 15.45
CA ASN A 193 -3.36 4.26 16.38
C ASN A 193 -2.14 3.68 17.08
N TYR A 194 -0.94 3.92 16.54
CA TYR A 194 0.27 3.29 17.04
C TYR A 194 1.50 4.21 16.97
N LEU A 195 2.44 3.92 17.87
CA LEU A 195 3.81 4.40 17.77
C LEU A 195 4.62 3.37 16.98
N PHE A 196 5.59 3.86 16.21
CA PHE A 196 6.54 2.99 15.52
C PHE A 196 7.98 3.45 15.73
N TYR A 197 8.90 2.50 15.59
CA TYR A 197 10.31 2.76 15.41
C TYR A 197 10.79 1.98 14.18
N ARG A 198 11.46 2.69 13.27
CA ARG A 198 12.04 2.11 12.06
C ARG A 198 13.45 2.62 11.87
N ASP A 199 14.37 1.71 11.58
CA ASP A 199 15.76 2.07 11.31
C ASP A 199 16.43 1.02 10.42
N ARG A 200 17.58 1.39 9.85
CA ARG A 200 18.40 0.52 9.01
C ARG A 200 19.83 0.46 9.54
N PHE A 201 20.21 -0.70 10.04
CA PHE A 201 21.56 -0.99 10.57
C PHE A 201 22.40 -1.72 9.51
N GLY A 202 22.93 -0.94 8.56
CA GLY A 202 23.70 -1.47 7.43
C GLY A 202 22.81 -2.33 6.52
N MET A 203 22.98 -3.66 6.58
CA MET A 203 22.18 -4.61 5.81
C MET A 203 20.89 -5.02 6.52
N VAL A 204 20.70 -4.64 7.78
CA VAL A 204 19.54 -5.04 8.57
C VAL A 204 18.48 -3.94 8.53
N ASP A 205 17.29 -4.27 8.05
CA ASP A 205 16.10 -3.42 8.15
C ASP A 205 15.32 -3.82 9.40
N PHE A 206 14.93 -2.86 10.24
CA PHE A 206 14.14 -3.11 11.44
C PHE A 206 12.92 -2.20 11.47
N GLU A 207 11.77 -2.77 11.84
CA GLU A 207 10.58 -2.00 12.17
C GLU A 207 9.83 -2.63 13.33
N ALA A 208 9.38 -1.82 14.28
CA ALA A 208 8.48 -2.25 15.34
C ALA A 208 7.34 -1.25 15.51
N ARG A 209 6.15 -1.77 15.81
CA ARG A 209 4.93 -1.00 16.08
C ARG A 209 4.30 -1.44 17.38
N ALA A 210 3.71 -0.51 18.11
CA ALA A 210 2.92 -0.81 19.30
C ALA A 210 1.74 0.16 19.45
N GLY A 211 0.56 -0.38 19.73
CA GLY A 211 -0.69 0.37 19.83
C GLY A 211 -1.85 -0.42 19.25
N ASP A 212 -2.84 0.28 18.71
CA ASP A 212 -3.96 -0.32 18.01
C ASP A 212 -3.61 -0.51 16.53
N LEU A 213 -3.56 -1.77 16.11
CA LEU A 213 -3.14 -2.19 14.78
C LEU A 213 -4.32 -2.86 14.05
N PRO A 214 -4.38 -2.78 12.71
CA PRO A 214 -5.51 -3.30 11.95
C PRO A 214 -5.52 -4.83 12.03
N LEU A 215 -6.68 -5.40 12.35
CA LEU A 215 -6.85 -6.85 12.36
C LEU A 215 -6.96 -7.37 10.91
N ARG A 216 -6.21 -8.42 10.58
CA ARG A 216 -6.13 -9.00 9.23
C ARG A 216 -7.27 -9.98 8.97
N HIS A 217 -7.68 -10.15 7.71
CA HIS A 217 -8.71 -11.12 7.37
C HIS A 217 -8.42 -12.49 8.04
N PRO A 218 -9.39 -13.11 8.72
CA PRO A 218 -9.16 -14.41 9.33
C PRO A 218 -8.78 -15.43 8.27
N GLY A 219 -7.72 -16.17 8.59
CA GLY A 219 -7.25 -17.33 7.84
C GLY A 219 -7.12 -18.51 8.80
N GLY A 220 -7.05 -19.73 8.25
CA GLY A 220 -6.81 -20.93 9.03
C GLY A 220 -8.01 -21.51 9.79
N PRO A 221 -7.74 -22.44 10.74
CA PRO A 221 -8.76 -23.35 11.29
C PRO A 221 -9.73 -22.71 12.28
N VAL A 222 -9.44 -21.48 12.75
CA VAL A 222 -10.32 -20.76 13.69
C VAL A 222 -11.58 -20.31 12.95
N LYS A 223 -12.64 -21.10 13.08
CA LYS A 223 -13.98 -20.72 12.63
C LYS A 223 -14.52 -19.60 13.52
N ARG A 224 -14.24 -18.35 13.14
CA ARG A 224 -14.92 -17.18 13.71
C ARG A 224 -16.36 -17.19 13.18
N GLU A 225 -17.35 -17.42 14.05
CA GLU A 225 -18.76 -17.46 13.66
C GLU A 225 -19.22 -16.09 13.06
N GLY A 226 -20.04 -16.14 12.01
CA GLY A 226 -20.58 -14.95 11.32
C GLY A 226 -19.72 -14.43 10.15
N ARG A 227 -20.09 -13.27 9.57
CA ARG A 227 -19.34 -12.57 8.50
C ARG A 227 -17.92 -12.28 9.03
N PRO A 228 -16.87 -13.04 8.69
CA PRO A 228 -15.61 -12.96 9.40
C PRO A 228 -14.71 -11.86 8.80
N TYR A 229 -15.31 -10.79 8.26
CA TYR A 229 -14.59 -9.73 7.58
C TYR A 229 -14.21 -8.63 8.58
N GLN A 230 -12.94 -8.60 8.99
CA GLN A 230 -12.41 -7.67 9.99
C GLN A 230 -12.10 -6.26 9.46
N LEU A 231 -12.60 -5.91 8.28
CA LEU A 231 -12.39 -4.59 7.70
C LEU A 231 -12.72 -3.47 8.69
N GLY A 232 -11.73 -2.60 8.89
CA GLY A 232 -11.84 -1.45 9.78
C GLY A 232 -11.82 -1.79 11.27
N ARG A 233 -11.53 -3.04 11.66
CA ARG A 233 -11.34 -3.40 13.07
C ARG A 233 -9.88 -3.30 13.46
N SER A 234 -9.64 -2.86 14.69
CA SER A 234 -8.33 -2.76 15.29
C SER A 234 -8.20 -3.71 16.49
N GLY A 235 -6.98 -4.01 16.88
CA GLY A 235 -6.65 -4.74 18.09
C GLY A 235 -5.38 -4.20 18.72
N SER A 236 -5.37 -4.05 20.04
CA SER A 236 -4.19 -3.59 20.76
C SER A 236 -3.11 -4.66 20.79
N GLY A 237 -1.89 -4.28 20.44
CA GLY A 237 -0.79 -5.23 20.34
C GLY A 237 0.50 -4.63 19.81
N TYR A 238 1.30 -5.48 19.20
CA TYR A 238 2.55 -5.07 18.57
C TYR A 238 2.88 -5.95 17.36
N SER A 239 3.67 -5.37 16.46
CA SER A 239 4.23 -6.06 15.31
C SER A 239 5.72 -5.73 15.20
N VAL A 240 6.54 -6.71 14.86
CA VAL A 240 7.99 -6.56 14.70
C VAL A 240 8.40 -7.20 13.39
N TYR A 241 9.18 -6.47 12.61
CA TYR A 241 9.80 -6.92 11.38
C TYR A 241 11.32 -6.82 11.47
N LEU A 242 11.98 -7.86 10.98
CA LEU A 242 13.42 -7.90 10.80
C LEU A 242 13.73 -8.40 9.39
N GLY A 243 14.46 -7.59 8.63
CA GLY A 243 14.86 -7.87 7.26
C GLY A 243 16.36 -7.80 7.04
N LEU A 244 16.82 -8.50 6.01
CA LEU A 244 18.17 -8.44 5.48
C LEU A 244 18.10 -7.96 4.02
N ASP A 245 18.81 -6.87 3.72
CA ASP A 245 19.03 -6.35 2.37
C ASP A 245 20.42 -6.73 1.88
N TRP A 246 20.47 -7.56 0.84
CA TRP A 246 21.68 -7.93 0.14
C TRP A 246 21.58 -7.56 -1.34
N LYS A 247 22.28 -6.49 -1.73
CA LYS A 247 22.36 -6.02 -3.12
C LYS A 247 21.00 -5.79 -3.78
N GLY A 248 20.04 -5.25 -3.03
CA GLY A 248 18.70 -4.93 -3.54
C GLY A 248 17.70 -6.09 -3.48
N TYR A 249 18.15 -7.30 -3.07
CA TYR A 249 17.27 -8.37 -2.64
C TYR A 249 17.02 -8.23 -1.14
N LYS A 250 15.75 -8.16 -0.74
CA LYS A 250 15.41 -8.17 0.68
C LYS A 250 14.67 -9.42 1.04
N VAL A 251 15.00 -10.01 2.19
CA VAL A 251 14.18 -11.03 2.84
C VAL A 251 13.96 -10.61 4.27
N GLY A 252 12.75 -10.79 4.80
CA GLY A 252 12.52 -10.53 6.21
C GLY A 252 11.35 -11.28 6.77
N ALA A 253 11.29 -11.30 8.09
CA ALA A 253 10.27 -11.98 8.86
C ALA A 253 9.47 -10.97 9.68
N LEU A 254 8.15 -11.20 9.74
CA LEU A 254 7.20 -10.49 10.58
C LEU A 254 6.78 -11.40 11.74
N TYR A 255 6.64 -10.84 12.93
CA TYR A 255 5.88 -11.40 14.03
C TYR A 255 4.88 -10.36 14.53
N GLU A 256 3.64 -10.76 14.72
CA GLU A 256 2.54 -9.91 15.13
C GLU A 256 1.71 -10.59 16.21
N ASN A 257 1.29 -9.83 17.23
CA ASN A 257 0.46 -10.32 18.31
C ASN A 257 -0.54 -9.24 18.73
N LEU A 258 -1.79 -9.40 18.28
CA LEU A 258 -2.88 -8.45 18.50
C LEU A 258 -3.97 -9.08 19.34
N LEU A 259 -4.65 -8.29 20.18
CA LEU A 259 -5.85 -8.72 20.88
C LEU A 259 -7.08 -8.45 19.99
N ASP A 260 -7.83 -9.49 19.60
CA ASP A 260 -9.19 -9.29 19.05
C ASP A 260 -10.20 -9.28 20.19
N GLU A 261 -10.56 -8.08 20.63
CA GLU A 261 -11.50 -7.88 21.74
C GLU A 261 -12.87 -8.53 21.52
N LYS A 262 -13.31 -8.75 20.27
CA LYS A 262 -14.63 -9.37 20.01
C LYS A 262 -14.64 -10.86 20.35
N PHE A 263 -13.51 -11.53 20.21
CA PHE A 263 -13.40 -12.96 20.52
C PHE A 263 -12.60 -13.22 21.80
N ASP A 264 -12.08 -12.17 22.44
CA ASP A 264 -11.21 -12.27 23.63
C ASP A 264 -10.00 -13.20 23.41
N GLU A 265 -9.41 -13.10 22.21
CA GLU A 265 -8.33 -13.98 21.75
C GLU A 265 -7.15 -13.18 21.20
N ARG A 266 -5.95 -13.79 21.26
CA ARG A 266 -4.75 -13.26 20.61
C ARG A 266 -4.70 -13.74 19.16
N ASP A 267 -4.77 -12.80 18.22
CA ASP A 267 -4.45 -13.02 16.80
C ASP A 267 -2.93 -12.91 16.66
N ILE A 268 -2.25 -14.06 16.67
CA ILE A 268 -0.80 -14.15 16.53
C ILE A 268 -0.49 -14.60 15.11
N ARG A 269 0.39 -13.85 14.44
CA ARG A 269 0.73 -14.10 13.04
C ARG A 269 2.22 -14.01 12.81
N THR A 270 2.68 -14.79 11.84
CA THR A 270 4.05 -14.69 11.32
C THR A 270 4.01 -14.44 9.83
N GLY A 271 4.99 -13.72 9.32
CA GLY A 271 5.06 -13.38 7.90
C GLY A 271 6.47 -13.47 7.34
N VAL A 272 6.55 -13.63 6.02
CA VAL A 272 7.77 -13.59 5.24
C VAL A 272 7.60 -12.59 4.12
N MET A 273 8.52 -11.64 3.99
CA MET A 273 8.61 -10.74 2.85
C MET A 273 9.84 -11.07 2.03
N VAL A 274 9.66 -11.14 0.71
CA VAL A 274 10.75 -11.16 -0.26
C VAL A 274 10.58 -9.97 -1.19
N THR A 275 11.64 -9.17 -1.36
CA THR A 275 11.71 -8.07 -2.31
C THR A 275 12.74 -8.42 -3.38
N PHE A 276 12.33 -8.34 -4.64
CA PHE A 276 13.15 -8.69 -5.79
C PHE A 276 13.84 -7.45 -6.37
N ASN A 277 15.11 -7.58 -6.74
CA ASN A 277 15.82 -6.51 -7.42
C ASN A 277 15.25 -6.24 -8.84
N PHE A 278 15.47 -5.03 -9.35
CA PHE A 278 15.16 -4.68 -10.73
C PHE A 278 16.02 -5.51 -11.68
N SER A 279 15.37 -6.31 -12.52
CA SER A 279 16.01 -7.25 -13.43
C SER A 279 15.10 -7.49 -14.64
N LYS A 280 15.64 -8.04 -15.73
CA LYS A 280 14.83 -8.40 -16.91
C LYS A 280 13.70 -9.39 -16.59
N VAL A 281 13.88 -10.24 -15.58
CA VAL A 281 12.85 -11.21 -15.15
C VAL A 281 11.71 -10.49 -14.43
N THR A 282 12.04 -9.68 -13.43
CA THR A 282 11.02 -8.90 -12.68
C THR A 282 10.32 -7.89 -13.56
N GLU A 283 11.02 -7.33 -14.54
CA GLU A 283 10.46 -6.47 -15.60
C GLU A 283 9.48 -7.23 -16.48
N PHE A 284 9.85 -8.42 -16.98
CA PHE A 284 8.96 -9.24 -17.80
C PHE A 284 7.69 -9.60 -17.03
N LEU A 285 7.84 -10.09 -15.80
CA LEU A 285 6.70 -10.44 -14.92
C LEU A 285 5.83 -9.21 -14.62
N GLY A 286 6.44 -8.05 -14.38
CA GLY A 286 5.70 -6.82 -14.11
C GLY A 286 4.97 -6.28 -15.34
N ARG A 287 5.57 -6.34 -16.54
CA ARG A 287 4.94 -5.91 -17.81
C ARG A 287 3.64 -6.67 -18.12
N VAL A 288 3.62 -7.98 -17.87
CA VAL A 288 2.39 -8.79 -18.02
C VAL A 288 1.52 -8.78 -16.76
N ARG A 289 1.94 -8.03 -15.74
CA ARG A 289 1.33 -7.92 -14.43
C ARG A 289 1.04 -9.30 -13.83
N PHE A 290 2.06 -10.15 -13.80
CA PHE A 290 1.98 -11.53 -13.34
C PHE A 290 1.71 -11.63 -11.84
N ASP A 291 0.91 -12.63 -11.47
CA ASP A 291 0.73 -13.09 -10.10
C ASP A 291 0.55 -14.62 -10.03
N TYR A 292 0.96 -15.23 -8.92
CA TYR A 292 0.68 -16.64 -8.60
C TYR A 292 -0.54 -16.72 -7.68
N THR A 293 -1.69 -17.20 -8.15
CA THR A 293 -2.86 -17.30 -7.28
C THR A 293 -2.64 -18.37 -6.23
N ARG A 294 -3.01 -18.07 -4.97
CA ARG A 294 -2.82 -19.01 -3.84
C ARG A 294 -4.09 -19.78 -3.51
N SER A 295 -5.26 -19.23 -3.84
CA SER A 295 -6.53 -19.87 -3.53
C SER A 295 -7.60 -19.54 -4.59
N PRO A 296 -7.88 -20.45 -5.54
CA PRO A 296 -7.15 -21.68 -5.85
C PRO A 296 -5.78 -21.44 -6.53
N GLU A 297 -4.89 -22.43 -6.46
CA GLU A 297 -3.53 -22.34 -7.02
C GLU A 297 -3.53 -22.26 -8.55
N GLY A 298 -2.83 -21.27 -9.10
CA GLY A 298 -2.83 -20.97 -10.53
C GLY A 298 -1.98 -19.75 -10.88
N PHE A 299 -2.12 -19.27 -12.12
CA PHE A 299 -1.38 -18.12 -12.63
C PHE A 299 -2.29 -17.05 -13.17
N VAL A 300 -1.91 -15.80 -12.98
CA VAL A 300 -2.66 -14.64 -13.46
C VAL A 300 -1.76 -13.68 -14.17
N ASN A 301 -2.28 -13.13 -15.26
CA ASN A 301 -1.71 -11.97 -15.92
C ASN A 301 -2.78 -10.89 -16.03
N HIS A 302 -2.52 -9.70 -15.49
CA HIS A 302 -3.43 -8.57 -15.62
C HIS A 302 -3.07 -7.73 -16.85
N LEU A 303 -3.47 -8.20 -18.02
CA LEU A 303 -3.03 -7.70 -19.32
C LEU A 303 -3.49 -6.25 -19.55
N PRO A 304 -2.56 -5.29 -19.76
CA PRO A 304 -2.92 -3.95 -20.22
C PRO A 304 -3.45 -4.03 -21.65
N LEU A 305 -4.60 -3.42 -21.90
CA LEU A 305 -5.25 -3.38 -23.20
C LEU A 305 -5.05 -2.03 -23.87
N LEU A 306 -5.29 -0.96 -23.12
CA LEU A 306 -5.13 0.43 -23.56
C LEU A 306 -4.69 1.28 -22.37
N GLU A 307 -3.93 2.32 -22.65
CA GLU A 307 -3.52 3.31 -21.67
C GLU A 307 -3.54 4.69 -22.31
N GLY A 308 -3.63 5.73 -21.49
CA GLY A 308 -3.59 7.09 -21.99
C GLY A 308 -3.42 8.13 -20.89
N ARG A 309 -3.12 9.34 -21.35
CA ARG A 309 -2.92 10.53 -20.52
C ARG A 309 -4.16 11.41 -20.59
N ILE A 310 -4.47 12.11 -19.50
CA ILE A 310 -5.59 13.03 -19.37
C ILE A 310 -5.03 14.43 -19.18
N GLY A 311 -5.62 15.43 -19.85
CA GLY A 311 -5.23 16.83 -19.69
C GLY A 311 -4.09 17.27 -20.63
N SER A 312 -3.26 18.18 -20.15
CA SER A 312 -2.24 18.91 -20.93
C SER A 312 -0.84 18.26 -20.90
N ILE A 313 -0.74 17.01 -20.45
CA ILE A 313 0.52 16.27 -20.37
C ILE A 313 1.08 16.03 -21.79
N LYS A 314 2.37 16.29 -21.97
CA LYS A 314 3.07 16.07 -23.25
C LYS A 314 3.87 14.78 -23.23
N GLU A 315 4.04 14.19 -24.42
CA GLU A 315 4.92 13.04 -24.62
C GLU A 315 6.40 13.42 -24.51
N LYS A 316 6.75 14.63 -24.95
CA LYS A 316 8.12 15.14 -24.95
C LYS A 316 8.13 16.62 -24.60
N ALA A 317 9.25 17.06 -24.04
CA ALA A 317 9.50 18.49 -23.80
C ALA A 317 9.55 19.23 -25.15
N PRO A 318 8.97 20.44 -25.26
CA PRO A 318 9.15 21.28 -26.44
C PRO A 318 10.60 21.69 -26.64
N ASP A 319 10.96 21.96 -27.90
CA ASP A 319 12.29 22.49 -28.23
C ASP A 319 12.53 23.82 -27.52
N GLY A 320 13.70 23.96 -26.88
CA GLY A 320 14.07 25.16 -26.12
C GLY A 320 13.47 25.24 -24.72
N ALA A 321 12.67 24.27 -24.28
CA ALA A 321 12.15 24.26 -22.92
C ALA A 321 13.22 23.80 -21.90
N VAL A 322 13.25 24.44 -20.74
CA VAL A 322 14.18 24.14 -19.63
C VAL A 322 13.45 23.36 -18.54
N LEU A 323 14.09 22.30 -18.03
CA LEU A 323 13.61 21.54 -16.89
C LEU A 323 13.72 22.40 -15.62
N VAL A 324 12.60 22.64 -14.95
CA VAL A 324 12.54 23.52 -13.77
C VAL A 324 12.16 22.81 -12.48
N GLY A 325 11.70 21.56 -12.56
CA GLY A 325 11.37 20.75 -11.38
C GLY A 325 10.92 19.34 -11.74
N GLU A 326 10.89 18.48 -10.72
CA GLU A 326 10.42 17.10 -10.86
C GLU A 326 9.64 16.65 -9.62
N ILE A 327 8.71 15.72 -9.84
CA ILE A 327 8.09 14.91 -8.78
C ILE A 327 8.40 13.45 -9.08
N GLU A 328 9.02 12.76 -8.13
CA GLU A 328 9.18 11.31 -8.19
C GLU A 328 7.97 10.64 -7.55
N ALA A 329 7.44 9.63 -8.24
CA ALA A 329 6.30 8.88 -7.80
C ALA A 329 6.48 7.38 -8.02
N LYS A 330 5.71 6.63 -7.25
CA LYS A 330 5.64 5.17 -7.32
C LYS A 330 4.20 4.75 -7.42
N ARG A 331 3.89 3.97 -8.45
CA ARG A 331 2.60 3.34 -8.63
C ARG A 331 2.64 1.90 -8.14
N ILE A 332 1.59 1.51 -7.43
CA ILE A 332 1.47 0.21 -6.79
C ILE A 332 0.16 -0.46 -7.21
N ILE A 333 0.25 -1.75 -7.53
CA ILE A 333 -0.88 -2.67 -7.61
C ILE A 333 -0.57 -3.84 -6.68
N THR A 334 -1.52 -4.19 -5.83
CA THR A 334 -1.43 -5.38 -4.97
C THR A 334 -2.51 -6.39 -5.33
N TYR A 335 -2.21 -7.68 -5.19
CA TYR A 335 -3.11 -8.76 -5.55
C TYR A 335 -3.78 -9.40 -4.34
N TRP A 336 -5.08 -9.68 -4.44
CA TRP A 336 -5.71 -10.59 -3.47
C TRP A 336 -5.28 -12.04 -3.71
N GLN A 337 -5.57 -12.93 -2.76
CA GLN A 337 -5.18 -14.36 -2.82
C GLN A 337 -5.65 -15.09 -4.09
N ASN A 338 -6.71 -14.61 -4.73
CA ASN A 338 -7.25 -15.15 -5.97
C ASN A 338 -6.68 -14.47 -7.24
N GLY A 339 -5.67 -13.61 -7.09
CA GLY A 339 -4.99 -12.87 -8.16
C GLY A 339 -5.73 -11.68 -8.72
N GLN A 340 -6.79 -11.18 -8.05
CA GLN A 340 -7.45 -9.96 -8.49
C GLN A 340 -6.75 -8.72 -7.94
N GLY A 341 -6.26 -7.86 -8.84
CA GLY A 341 -5.74 -6.53 -8.51
C GLY A 341 -6.86 -5.49 -8.62
N ARG A 342 -7.60 -5.29 -7.52
CA ARG A 342 -8.75 -4.36 -7.43
C ARG A 342 -8.40 -3.04 -6.77
N ASN A 343 -7.12 -2.65 -6.86
CA ASN A 343 -6.58 -1.47 -6.25
C ASN A 343 -5.49 -0.85 -7.12
N PHE A 344 -5.31 0.45 -6.96
CA PHE A 344 -4.27 1.21 -7.63
C PHE A 344 -3.92 2.43 -6.79
N TYR A 345 -2.63 2.58 -6.49
CA TYR A 345 -2.13 3.70 -5.71
C TYR A 345 -0.98 4.37 -6.43
N GLU A 346 -0.99 5.69 -6.45
CA GLU A 346 0.19 6.48 -6.77
C GLU A 346 0.66 7.22 -5.52
N HIS A 347 1.94 7.11 -5.26
CA HIS A 347 2.62 7.69 -4.13
C HIS A 347 3.64 8.69 -4.65
N ARG A 348 3.43 9.98 -4.38
CA ARG A 348 4.40 11.04 -4.74
C ARG A 348 5.37 11.19 -3.58
N LEU A 349 6.60 10.77 -3.81
CA LEU A 349 7.61 10.47 -2.80
C LEU A 349 8.47 11.70 -2.47
N SER A 350 8.87 12.43 -3.50
CA SER A 350 9.80 13.54 -3.41
C SER A 350 9.50 14.55 -4.51
N HIS A 351 10.03 15.76 -4.33
CA HIS A 351 10.04 16.78 -5.36
C HIS A 351 11.28 17.65 -5.27
N TRP A 352 11.61 18.32 -6.37
CA TRP A 352 12.57 19.42 -6.37
C TRP A 352 12.16 20.48 -7.40
N GLY A 353 12.61 21.72 -7.19
CA GLY A 353 12.37 22.82 -8.11
C GLY A 353 10.91 23.29 -8.17
N ASN A 354 10.54 23.92 -9.30
CA ASN A 354 9.19 24.42 -9.54
C ASN A 354 8.30 23.33 -10.11
N THR A 355 7.40 22.81 -9.28
CA THR A 355 6.40 21.79 -9.64
C THR A 355 4.98 22.36 -9.72
N ASP A 356 4.84 23.64 -10.03
CA ASP A 356 3.52 24.25 -10.28
C ASP A 356 3.03 23.85 -11.68
N GLY A 357 2.22 22.78 -11.71
CA GLY A 357 1.72 22.17 -12.95
C GLY A 357 0.86 23.06 -13.84
N ASP A 358 0.33 24.19 -13.34
CA ASP A 358 -0.48 25.10 -14.16
C ASP A 358 0.37 26.11 -14.95
N ASN A 359 1.60 26.38 -14.50
CA ASN A 359 2.54 27.33 -15.11
C ASN A 359 3.73 26.67 -15.80
N THR A 360 3.63 25.37 -16.07
CA THR A 360 4.70 24.54 -16.62
C THR A 360 4.12 23.51 -17.59
N ILE A 361 5.00 22.96 -18.41
CA ILE A 361 4.69 21.88 -19.33
C ILE A 361 5.12 20.59 -18.66
N VAL A 362 4.17 19.70 -18.40
CA VAL A 362 4.43 18.43 -17.71
C VAL A 362 4.67 17.32 -18.72
N VAL A 363 5.76 16.60 -18.53
CA VAL A 363 6.12 15.39 -19.27
C VAL A 363 6.24 14.25 -18.26
N ILE A 364 5.64 13.10 -18.57
CA ILE A 364 5.73 11.90 -17.71
C ILE A 364 6.73 10.93 -18.32
N GLU A 365 7.71 10.53 -17.51
CA GLU A 365 8.58 9.38 -17.75
C GLU A 365 8.13 8.22 -16.86
N GLU A 366 7.89 7.07 -17.50
CA GLU A 366 7.32 5.89 -16.86
C GLU A 366 8.28 4.72 -17.07
N ASP A 367 8.75 4.14 -15.97
CA ASP A 367 9.49 2.89 -16.04
C ASP A 367 8.54 1.73 -16.37
N PRO A 368 9.07 0.56 -16.77
CA PRO A 368 8.26 -0.65 -16.82
C PRO A 368 7.63 -0.96 -15.46
N TRP A 369 6.54 -1.71 -15.47
CA TRP A 369 6.08 -2.39 -14.26
C TRP A 369 7.05 -3.52 -13.91
N TYR A 370 7.31 -3.69 -12.60
CA TYR A 370 8.13 -4.77 -12.06
C TYR A 370 7.36 -5.56 -11.00
N LEU A 371 7.52 -6.88 -10.98
CA LEU A 371 7.20 -7.67 -9.79
C LEU A 371 8.21 -7.32 -8.70
N ARG A 372 7.75 -6.61 -7.66
CA ARG A 372 8.65 -6.00 -6.69
C ARG A 372 8.76 -6.78 -5.40
N LEU A 373 7.64 -7.22 -4.84
CA LEU A 373 7.65 -7.93 -3.57
C LEU A 373 6.52 -8.95 -3.47
N GLU A 374 6.76 -9.88 -2.55
CA GLU A 374 5.83 -10.89 -2.06
C GLU A 374 5.86 -10.79 -0.54
N SER A 375 4.72 -10.46 0.08
CA SER A 375 4.57 -10.34 1.53
C SER A 375 3.49 -11.30 2.02
N LEU A 376 3.93 -12.43 2.56
CA LEU A 376 3.04 -13.51 3.00
C LEU A 376 2.91 -13.47 4.51
N VAL A 377 1.71 -13.69 5.03
CA VAL A 377 1.39 -13.71 6.46
C VAL A 377 0.43 -14.86 6.76
N SER A 378 0.65 -15.57 7.86
CA SER A 378 -0.10 -16.76 8.24
C SER A 378 -0.45 -16.72 9.73
N PRO A 379 -1.59 -17.28 10.17
CA PRO A 379 -1.94 -17.42 11.59
C PRO A 379 -1.12 -18.47 12.35
N HIS A 380 -0.16 -19.12 11.67
CA HIS A 380 0.68 -20.16 12.24
C HIS A 380 1.98 -19.59 12.79
N THR A 381 2.44 -20.12 13.93
CA THR A 381 3.65 -19.65 14.65
C THR A 381 4.65 -20.76 14.94
N SER A 382 4.26 -22.02 14.73
CA SER A 382 5.14 -23.18 14.89
C SER A 382 5.89 -23.45 13.59
N PHE A 383 7.16 -23.85 13.72
CA PHE A 383 8.04 -24.21 12.62
C PHE A 383 8.94 -25.41 13.02
N GLU A 384 8.45 -26.26 13.91
CA GLU A 384 9.21 -27.37 14.48
C GLU A 384 9.19 -28.61 13.57
N SER A 385 8.19 -28.71 12.69
CA SER A 385 7.99 -29.84 11.80
C SER A 385 7.74 -29.43 10.34
N TRP A 386 7.84 -30.39 9.42
CA TRP A 386 7.49 -30.17 8.01
C TRP A 386 5.98 -29.96 7.82
N GLU A 387 5.18 -30.61 8.68
CA GLU A 387 3.73 -30.43 8.77
C GLU A 387 3.39 -28.99 9.16
N ASP A 388 4.11 -28.39 10.13
CA ASP A 388 3.90 -27.00 10.53
C ASP A 388 4.12 -26.04 9.36
N ILE A 389 5.18 -26.27 8.57
CA ILE A 389 5.49 -25.46 7.38
C ILE A 389 4.38 -25.60 6.33
N LYS A 390 3.85 -26.81 6.15
CA LYS A 390 2.72 -27.04 5.23
C LYS A 390 1.44 -26.33 5.68
N GLU A 391 1.16 -26.33 6.98
CA GLU A 391 0.00 -25.61 7.54
C GLU A 391 0.17 -24.10 7.40
N TRP A 392 1.36 -23.59 7.74
CA TRP A 392 1.74 -22.19 7.52
C TRP A 392 1.51 -21.78 6.07
N GLU A 393 2.01 -22.59 5.12
CA GLU A 393 1.88 -22.34 3.69
C GLU A 393 0.40 -22.39 3.27
N LYS A 394 -0.35 -23.40 3.69
CA LYS A 394 -1.76 -23.58 3.34
C LYS A 394 -2.63 -22.40 3.71
N ASP A 395 -2.42 -21.81 4.89
CA ASP A 395 -3.25 -20.73 5.42
C ASP A 395 -2.63 -19.33 5.22
N ARG A 396 -1.50 -19.24 4.50
CA ARG A 396 -0.86 -17.97 4.18
C ARG A 396 -1.78 -17.06 3.37
N GLN A 397 -1.61 -15.78 3.60
CA GLN A 397 -2.34 -14.71 2.98
C GLN A 397 -1.34 -13.61 2.62
N GLY A 398 -1.79 -12.59 1.88
CA GLY A 398 -0.96 -11.43 1.60
C GLY A 398 -0.60 -11.31 0.12
N PRO A 399 -0.40 -10.08 -0.34
CA PRO A 399 -0.37 -9.78 -1.76
C PRO A 399 1.02 -9.97 -2.38
N ALA A 400 1.03 -10.40 -3.64
CA ALA A 400 2.08 -9.97 -4.55
C ALA A 400 1.87 -8.48 -4.86
N GLN A 401 2.97 -7.75 -5.01
CA GLN A 401 2.93 -6.33 -5.33
C GLN A 401 3.76 -6.03 -6.57
N LEU A 402 3.12 -5.32 -7.49
CA LEU A 402 3.77 -4.70 -8.64
C LEU A 402 4.08 -3.24 -8.34
N GLU A 403 5.19 -2.79 -8.90
CA GLU A 403 5.69 -1.43 -8.76
C GLU A 403 6.03 -0.85 -10.13
N GLN A 404 5.68 0.41 -10.35
CA GLN A 404 6.16 1.21 -11.46
C GLN A 404 6.70 2.54 -10.90
N LEU A 405 7.93 2.87 -11.24
CA LEU A 405 8.52 4.18 -10.96
C LEU A 405 8.09 5.17 -12.04
N VAL A 406 7.83 6.40 -11.61
CA VAL A 406 7.30 7.45 -12.48
C VAL A 406 7.93 8.77 -12.09
N THR A 407 8.36 9.53 -13.08
CA THR A 407 8.89 10.88 -12.86
C THR A 407 8.06 11.87 -13.67
N TYR A 408 7.45 12.81 -12.96
CA TYR A 408 6.78 13.96 -13.55
C TYR A 408 7.80 15.08 -13.70
N LYS A 409 8.14 15.44 -14.94
CA LYS A 409 9.11 16.49 -15.26
C LYS A 409 8.39 17.76 -15.68
N PHE A 410 8.77 18.89 -15.09
CA PHE A 410 8.14 20.19 -15.29
C PHE A 410 9.07 21.10 -16.09
N TYR A 411 8.59 21.59 -17.23
CA TYR A 411 9.37 22.43 -18.15
C TYR A 411 8.79 23.83 -18.28
N LYS A 412 9.65 24.82 -18.55
CA LYS A 412 9.25 26.17 -18.96
C LYS A 412 9.88 26.53 -20.30
N VAL A 413 9.12 27.23 -21.14
CA VAL A 413 9.63 27.86 -22.35
C VAL A 413 10.04 29.27 -21.97
N GLU A 414 11.29 29.64 -22.27
CA GLU A 414 11.81 31.00 -22.08
C GLU A 414 11.25 31.99 -23.10
#